data_AF-A0A9W2VL51-F1
#
_entry.id   AF-A0A9W2VL51-F1
#
_cell.length_a   1.000
_cell.length_b   1.000
_cell.length_c   1.000
_cell.angle_alpha   90.00
_cell.angle_beta   90.00
_cell.angle_gamma   90.00
#
_symmetry.space_group_name_H-M   'P 1'
#
loop_
_entity.id
_entity.type
_entity.pdbx_description
1 polymer ?
#
loop_
_entity_poly.entity_id
_entity_poly.type
_entity_poly.pdbx_seq_one_letter_code
_entity_poly.pdbx_strand_id
1 'polypeptide(L)'
;MYNLNLYLCPSAAGIIEAVAKDFFDIDVTMDILSMNKEEERTGKKEHVVFLVVQKSHSQMGRAKPNRLKGNQDIQRDQEALEAAFLRMKEKYLSVSVCPVKKSHWEVVRSIVMFGKGHLVNTFVPVYPERLWIEQKTFCNAFPFHIVFDESLRVKQAGVNIQKYVPGLQNQKTRLDEYFSIIHPQVTFDIFSICKFINSQFVLKVRRERMPEAWKSQPALKLRGQMIWMESARCVIYLCSPKLRSLRELEAHRMHLSDIAPHDTTRDLILLNQQRLAEIELSNQLERKKEELRVLSQHLAIEKKKTETLLYAMLPEHVANQLKEGKKVAAGKAFPPLHGCPWARVAVCLRG
;
A
#
# COMPACT_ATOMS: atom_id res chain seq x y z
N MET A 1 12.85 -4.48 -19.27
CA MET A 1 13.33 -3.16 -19.70
C MET A 1 13.00 -2.16 -18.61
N TYR A 2 13.95 -1.76 -17.77
CA TYR A 2 13.83 -0.54 -16.96
C TYR A 2 15.18 0.14 -16.79
N ASN A 3 15.08 1.46 -16.63
CA ASN A 3 16.16 2.43 -16.48
C ASN A 3 17.23 1.93 -15.50
N LEU A 4 18.42 1.76 -16.03
CA LEU A 4 19.62 1.69 -15.25
C LEU A 4 20.51 2.81 -15.75
N ASN A 5 20.79 3.79 -14.89
CA ASN A 5 21.87 4.74 -15.16
C ASN A 5 23.10 3.94 -15.58
N LEU A 6 23.85 4.41 -16.58
CA LEU A 6 25.05 3.75 -17.11
C LEU A 6 25.97 3.16 -16.02
N TYR A 7 26.08 3.88 -14.90
CA TYR A 7 26.88 3.52 -13.72
C TYR A 7 26.36 2.31 -12.94
N LEU A 8 25.07 2.03 -12.99
CA LEU A 8 24.42 0.93 -12.29
C LEU A 8 24.38 -0.34 -13.14
N CYS A 9 24.64 -0.25 -14.44
CA CYS A 9 24.46 -1.32 -15.42
C CYS A 9 25.25 -2.61 -15.05
N PRO A 10 26.55 -2.53 -14.69
CA PRO A 10 27.29 -3.68 -14.18
C PRO A 10 26.73 -4.19 -12.85
N SER A 11 26.23 -3.30 -12.00
CA SER A 11 25.66 -3.66 -10.69
C SER A 11 24.36 -4.45 -10.83
N ALA A 12 23.45 -4.08 -11.75
CA ALA A 12 22.24 -4.89 -11.97
C ALA A 12 22.56 -6.26 -12.57
N ALA A 13 23.53 -6.35 -13.47
CA ALA A 13 23.98 -7.64 -13.97
C ALA A 13 24.48 -8.52 -12.82
N GLY A 14 25.39 -8.00 -11.98
CA GLY A 14 25.89 -8.73 -10.81
C GLY A 14 24.80 -9.09 -9.80
N ILE A 15 23.85 -8.20 -9.54
CA ILE A 15 22.71 -8.49 -8.63
C ILE A 15 21.83 -9.60 -9.20
N ILE A 16 21.50 -9.56 -10.50
CA ILE A 16 20.64 -10.56 -11.12
C ILE A 16 21.33 -11.92 -11.16
N GLU A 17 22.62 -11.97 -11.49
CA GLU A 17 23.43 -13.19 -11.47
C GLU A 17 23.53 -13.78 -10.05
N ALA A 18 23.81 -12.94 -9.05
CA ALA A 18 23.86 -13.37 -7.64
C ALA A 18 22.50 -13.87 -7.15
N VAL A 19 21.41 -13.16 -7.44
CA VAL A 19 20.05 -13.58 -7.04
C VAL A 19 19.66 -14.89 -7.72
N ALA A 20 19.97 -15.07 -9.00
CA ALA A 20 19.68 -16.31 -9.72
C ALA A 20 20.41 -17.50 -9.09
N LYS A 21 21.68 -17.33 -8.69
CA LYS A 21 22.47 -18.36 -8.05
C LYS A 21 22.01 -18.64 -6.61
N ASP A 22 21.91 -17.60 -5.78
CA ASP A 22 21.68 -17.75 -4.34
C ASP A 22 20.25 -18.18 -4.00
N PHE A 23 19.24 -17.68 -4.73
CA PHE A 23 17.83 -17.98 -4.44
C PHE A 23 17.28 -19.14 -5.28
N PHE A 24 17.77 -19.33 -6.50
CA PHE A 24 17.18 -20.28 -7.44
C PHE A 24 18.12 -21.42 -7.84
N ASP A 25 19.39 -21.41 -7.44
CA ASP A 25 20.42 -22.40 -7.83
C ASP A 25 20.58 -22.48 -9.36
N ILE A 26 20.47 -21.32 -10.03
CA ILE A 26 20.57 -21.19 -11.49
C ILE A 26 21.78 -20.33 -11.84
N ASP A 27 22.71 -20.89 -12.62
CA ASP A 27 23.78 -20.12 -13.23
C ASP A 27 23.26 -19.34 -14.43
N VAL A 28 23.32 -18.01 -14.34
CA VAL A 28 22.88 -17.08 -15.38
C VAL A 28 24.04 -16.19 -15.78
N THR A 29 24.09 -15.80 -17.05
CA THR A 29 24.95 -14.73 -17.55
C THR A 29 24.12 -13.63 -18.17
N MET A 30 24.49 -12.38 -17.87
CA MET A 30 23.79 -11.21 -18.38
C MET A 30 24.69 -10.34 -19.27
N ASP A 31 24.36 -10.27 -20.57
CA ASP A 31 25.08 -9.47 -21.56
C ASP A 31 24.25 -8.25 -22.00
N ILE A 32 24.90 -7.12 -22.25
CA ILE A 32 24.23 -5.92 -22.80
C ILE A 32 24.09 -6.09 -24.32
N LEU A 33 22.84 -6.12 -24.82
CA LEU A 33 22.55 -6.21 -26.25
C LEU A 33 22.51 -4.86 -26.95
N SER A 34 21.84 -3.89 -26.34
CA SER A 34 21.67 -2.57 -26.93
C SER A 34 21.47 -1.52 -25.86
N MET A 35 21.82 -0.28 -26.22
CA MET A 35 21.72 0.88 -25.36
C MET A 35 21.16 2.04 -26.17
N ASN A 36 19.96 2.48 -25.81
CA ASN A 36 19.27 3.56 -26.49
C ASN A 36 19.09 4.73 -25.54
N LYS A 37 19.22 5.95 -26.06
CA LYS A 37 18.99 7.18 -25.30
C LYS A 37 17.80 7.90 -25.90
N GLU A 38 16.77 8.11 -25.11
CA GLU A 38 15.56 8.79 -25.51
C GLU A 38 15.36 10.04 -24.66
N GLU A 39 14.86 11.11 -25.28
CA GLU A 39 14.54 12.35 -24.60
C GLU A 39 13.06 12.33 -24.20
N GLU A 40 12.78 12.15 -22.91
CA GLU A 40 11.42 12.16 -22.38
C GLU A 40 11.12 13.48 -21.64
N ARG A 41 9.84 13.69 -21.29
CA ARG A 41 9.36 14.88 -20.58
C ARG A 41 10.11 15.16 -19.25
N THR A 42 10.68 14.14 -18.62
CA THR A 42 11.47 14.26 -17.38
C THR A 42 12.99 14.31 -17.60
N GLY A 43 13.44 14.46 -18.85
CA GLY A 43 14.85 14.47 -19.25
C GLY A 43 15.27 13.26 -20.10
N LYS A 44 16.57 13.18 -20.41
CA LYS A 44 17.15 12.09 -21.20
C LYS A 44 17.17 10.80 -20.38
N LYS A 45 16.52 9.74 -20.87
CA LYS A 45 16.52 8.41 -20.29
C LYS A 45 17.28 7.42 -21.15
N GLU A 46 18.01 6.54 -20.50
CA GLU A 46 18.84 5.51 -21.15
C GLU A 46 18.20 4.15 -20.91
N HIS A 47 17.86 3.47 -21.99
CA HIS A 47 17.28 2.14 -21.99
C HIS A 47 18.36 1.13 -22.36
N VAL A 48 18.68 0.24 -21.42
CA VAL A 48 19.60 -0.87 -21.63
C VAL A 48 18.81 -2.16 -21.78
N VAL A 49 19.07 -2.89 -22.85
CA VAL A 49 18.51 -4.23 -23.07
C VAL A 49 19.55 -5.25 -22.70
N PHE A 50 19.19 -6.13 -21.77
CA PHE A 50 20.03 -7.23 -21.33
C PHE A 50 19.55 -8.54 -21.94
N LEU A 51 20.48 -9.33 -22.45
CA LEU A 51 20.29 -10.75 -22.73
C LEU A 51 20.63 -11.53 -21.47
N VAL A 52 19.67 -12.29 -20.96
CA VAL A 52 19.84 -13.16 -19.80
C VAL A 52 19.87 -14.59 -20.32
N VAL A 53 21.02 -15.26 -20.22
CA VAL A 53 21.21 -16.63 -20.68
C VAL A 53 21.46 -17.53 -19.48
N GLN A 54 20.63 -18.55 -19.30
CA GLN A 54 20.90 -19.61 -18.35
C GLN A 54 22.01 -20.52 -18.90
N LYS A 55 23.08 -20.72 -18.15
CA LYS A 55 24.09 -21.72 -18.49
C LYS A 55 23.56 -23.10 -18.11
N SER A 56 23.22 -23.91 -19.11
CA SER A 56 23.20 -25.36 -18.91
C SER A 56 24.64 -25.81 -18.67
N HIS A 57 24.88 -26.66 -17.67
CA HIS A 57 26.18 -27.25 -17.40
C HIS A 57 26.54 -28.32 -18.47
N SER A 58 26.56 -27.92 -19.75
CA SER A 58 27.03 -28.74 -20.86
C SER A 58 27.50 -27.85 -22.01
N GLN A 59 28.79 -27.96 -22.29
CA GLN A 59 29.55 -27.52 -23.46
C GLN A 59 30.15 -26.10 -23.43
N MET A 60 31.40 -26.08 -22.97
CA MET A 60 32.46 -25.22 -23.49
C MET A 60 32.43 -25.18 -25.02
N GLY A 61 32.21 -23.99 -25.57
CA GLY A 61 32.37 -23.69 -26.99
C GLY A 61 32.34 -22.18 -27.19
N ARG A 62 33.48 -21.52 -26.97
CA ARG A 62 33.62 -20.07 -27.19
C ARG A 62 33.42 -19.77 -28.68
N ALA A 63 32.38 -19.01 -29.02
CA ALA A 63 32.32 -18.23 -30.26
C ALA A 63 32.12 -16.75 -29.89
N LYS A 64 33.13 -15.92 -30.18
CA LYS A 64 33.03 -14.45 -30.05
C LYS A 64 32.17 -13.90 -31.20
N PRO A 65 31.20 -12.99 -30.97
CA PRO A 65 30.62 -12.24 -32.06
C PRO A 65 31.52 -11.04 -32.41
N ASN A 66 31.84 -10.91 -33.69
CA ASN A 66 32.60 -9.82 -34.29
C ASN A 66 31.86 -8.48 -34.15
N ARG A 67 32.60 -7.44 -33.79
CA ARG A 67 32.17 -6.04 -33.85
C ARG A 67 32.07 -5.60 -35.31
N LEU A 68 30.88 -5.17 -35.76
CA LEU A 68 30.72 -4.40 -36.99
C LEU A 68 30.55 -2.92 -36.65
N LYS A 69 31.37 -2.09 -37.29
CA LYS A 69 31.38 -0.63 -37.30
C LYS A 69 30.56 -0.16 -38.52
N GLY A 70 29.74 0.87 -38.37
CA GLY A 70 29.20 1.62 -39.52
C GLY A 70 27.97 2.45 -39.18
N ASN A 71 28.06 3.76 -39.35
CA ASN A 71 27.04 4.78 -39.09
C ASN A 71 25.99 4.89 -40.21
N GLN A 72 24.85 5.53 -39.84
CA GLN A 72 23.80 6.21 -40.63
C GLN A 72 22.59 5.38 -41.10
N ASP A 73 21.44 5.57 -40.43
CA ASP A 73 20.15 5.96 -41.05
C ASP A 73 19.03 6.07 -39.98
N ILE A 74 18.72 7.28 -39.54
CA ILE A 74 17.79 7.58 -38.42
C ILE A 74 16.31 7.23 -38.74
N GLN A 75 15.99 6.82 -39.97
CA GLN A 75 14.62 6.50 -40.37
C GLN A 75 14.35 4.99 -40.53
N ARG A 76 15.39 4.15 -40.69
CA ARG A 76 15.25 2.68 -40.69
C ARG A 76 15.19 2.07 -39.29
N ASP A 77 15.69 2.80 -38.29
CA ASP A 77 15.80 2.30 -36.92
C ASP A 77 14.43 2.14 -36.22
N GLN A 78 13.42 2.93 -36.59
CA GLN A 78 12.08 2.83 -36.00
C GLN A 78 11.38 1.51 -36.39
N GLU A 79 11.39 1.17 -37.68
CA GLU A 79 10.82 -0.09 -38.20
C GLU A 79 11.65 -1.31 -37.78
N ALA A 80 12.98 -1.16 -37.72
CA ALA A 80 13.87 -2.21 -37.22
C ALA A 80 13.68 -2.47 -35.72
N LEU A 81 13.37 -1.43 -34.92
CA LEU A 81 13.05 -1.52 -33.50
C LEU A 81 11.69 -2.18 -33.27
N GLU A 82 10.67 -1.84 -34.06
CA GLU A 82 9.36 -2.52 -34.00
C GLU A 82 9.47 -3.99 -34.42
N ALA A 83 10.23 -4.29 -35.48
CA ALA A 83 10.51 -5.66 -35.89
C ALA A 83 11.36 -6.43 -34.87
N ALA A 84 12.32 -5.76 -34.21
CA ALA A 84 13.10 -6.36 -33.13
C ALA A 84 12.26 -6.61 -31.87
N PHE A 85 11.34 -5.71 -31.54
CA PHE A 85 10.40 -5.84 -30.44
C PHE A 85 9.42 -7.00 -30.67
N LEU A 86 8.88 -7.13 -31.89
CA LEU A 86 8.04 -8.26 -32.29
C LEU A 86 8.81 -9.60 -32.25
N ARG A 87 10.05 -9.63 -32.76
CA ARG A 87 10.92 -10.83 -32.68
C ARG A 87 11.31 -11.20 -31.24
N MET A 88 11.50 -10.19 -30.38
CA MET A 88 11.81 -10.40 -28.95
C MET A 88 10.61 -11.01 -28.22
N LYS A 89 9.40 -10.57 -28.56
CA LYS A 89 8.14 -11.08 -28.01
C LYS A 89 7.88 -12.54 -28.38
N GLU A 90 8.18 -12.93 -29.61
CA GLU A 90 8.08 -14.31 -30.10
C GLU A 90 9.08 -15.26 -29.39
N LYS A 91 10.27 -14.75 -29.06
CA LYS A 91 11.28 -15.50 -28.29
C LYS A 91 10.92 -15.64 -26.80
N TYR A 92 10.26 -14.67 -26.19
CA TYR A 92 9.80 -14.78 -24.79
C TYR A 92 8.73 -15.86 -24.60
N LEU A 93 7.97 -16.17 -25.65
CA LEU A 93 6.91 -17.19 -25.62
C LEU A 93 7.44 -18.62 -25.91
N SER A 94 8.65 -18.76 -26.46
CA SER A 94 9.22 -20.05 -26.88
C SER A 94 10.33 -20.60 -25.98
N VAL A 95 10.59 -19.98 -24.82
CA VAL A 95 11.56 -20.48 -23.83
C VAL A 95 11.00 -21.73 -23.15
N SER A 96 11.39 -22.91 -23.63
CA SER A 96 11.21 -24.18 -22.92
C SER A 96 12.17 -24.24 -21.72
N VAL A 97 11.63 -24.41 -20.52
CA VAL A 97 12.39 -24.55 -19.27
C VAL A 97 12.91 -25.98 -19.12
N CYS A 98 14.24 -26.13 -19.04
CA CYS A 98 14.93 -27.40 -18.79
C CYS A 98 14.95 -27.76 -17.29
N PRO A 99 15.04 -29.05 -16.92
CA PRO A 99 14.84 -29.50 -15.55
C PRO A 99 16.07 -29.24 -14.66
N VAL A 100 15.85 -28.64 -13.50
CA VAL A 100 16.87 -28.34 -12.47
C VAL A 100 16.83 -29.40 -11.36
N LYS A 101 18.02 -29.88 -10.93
CA LYS A 101 18.19 -30.73 -9.73
C LYS A 101 18.55 -29.86 -8.51
N LYS A 102 18.14 -30.37 -7.34
CA LYS A 102 17.86 -29.70 -6.07
C LYS A 102 19.09 -29.33 -5.23
N SER A 103 18.99 -28.27 -4.42
CA SER A 103 19.63 -28.19 -3.10
C SER A 103 18.90 -27.31 -2.03
N HIS A 104 19.11 -27.73 -0.77
CA HIS A 104 18.95 -27.13 0.57
C HIS A 104 17.63 -26.48 1.06
N TRP A 105 16.71 -26.01 0.21
CA TRP A 105 15.43 -25.41 0.64
C TRP A 105 14.29 -26.40 0.94
N GLU A 106 14.58 -27.70 1.05
CA GLU A 106 13.56 -28.74 1.22
C GLU A 106 12.92 -28.76 2.62
N VAL A 107 13.63 -28.35 3.68
CA VAL A 107 13.08 -28.40 5.05
C VAL A 107 11.97 -27.35 5.26
N VAL A 108 12.12 -26.18 4.64
CA VAL A 108 11.09 -25.13 4.69
C VAL A 108 9.92 -25.45 3.75
N ARG A 109 10.17 -26.14 2.63
CA ARG A 109 9.12 -26.61 1.71
C ARG A 109 8.34 -27.81 2.26
N SER A 110 8.95 -28.72 3.01
CA SER A 110 8.27 -29.92 3.53
C SER A 110 7.25 -29.59 4.63
N ILE A 111 7.47 -28.51 5.39
CA ILE A 111 6.53 -28.04 6.42
C ILE A 111 5.25 -27.43 5.79
N VAL A 112 5.37 -26.84 4.59
CA VAL A 112 4.25 -26.17 3.89
C VAL A 112 3.49 -27.12 2.96
N MET A 113 4.12 -28.21 2.50
CA MET A 113 3.53 -29.12 1.52
C MET A 113 3.07 -30.43 2.18
N PHE A 114 1.97 -30.38 2.93
CA PHE A 114 1.15 -31.57 3.20
C PHE A 114 0.49 -32.02 1.89
N GLY A 115 1.19 -32.83 1.10
CA GLY A 115 0.68 -33.40 -0.14
C GLY A 115 1.77 -34.14 -0.90
N LYS A 116 1.87 -35.46 -0.70
CA LYS A 116 2.79 -36.36 -1.40
C LYS A 116 2.63 -36.24 -2.93
N GLY A 117 3.64 -35.70 -3.60
CA GLY A 117 3.77 -35.75 -5.06
C GLY A 117 5.13 -35.25 -5.54
N HIS A 118 5.83 -36.05 -6.34
CA HIS A 118 7.09 -35.70 -7.01
C HIS A 118 6.86 -34.52 -7.98
N LEU A 119 7.16 -33.29 -7.57
CA LEU A 119 7.05 -32.11 -8.44
C LEU A 119 8.39 -31.81 -9.12
N VAL A 120 8.58 -32.39 -10.32
CA VAL A 120 9.63 -31.98 -11.29
C VAL A 120 8.98 -31.36 -12.55
N ASN A 121 7.71 -30.98 -12.49
CA ASN A 121 7.03 -30.44 -13.68
C ASN A 121 7.19 -28.91 -13.75
N THR A 122 7.83 -28.45 -14.83
CA THR A 122 7.71 -27.08 -15.34
C THR A 122 6.23 -26.69 -15.34
N PHE A 123 5.87 -25.61 -14.65
CA PHE A 123 4.49 -25.12 -14.61
C PHE A 123 4.07 -24.71 -16.02
N VAL A 124 3.08 -25.41 -16.59
CA VAL A 124 2.42 -25.02 -17.83
C VAL A 124 1.03 -24.51 -17.47
N PRO A 125 0.72 -23.22 -17.72
CA PRO A 125 -0.62 -22.71 -17.45
C PRO A 125 -1.63 -23.36 -18.39
N VAL A 126 -2.76 -23.80 -17.84
CA VAL A 126 -3.91 -24.29 -18.62
C VAL A 126 -4.90 -23.14 -18.75
N TYR A 127 -5.23 -22.77 -19.98
CA TYR A 127 -6.22 -21.74 -20.27
C TYR A 127 -7.51 -22.40 -20.77
N PRO A 128 -8.70 -21.98 -20.29
CA PRO A 128 -9.95 -22.50 -20.79
C PRO A 128 -10.23 -22.03 -22.23
N GLU A 129 -10.92 -22.84 -23.01
CA GLU A 129 -11.30 -22.51 -24.39
C GLU A 129 -12.29 -21.34 -24.48
N ARG A 130 -13.08 -21.11 -23.42
CA ARG A 130 -14.02 -19.99 -23.31
C ARG A 130 -13.99 -19.35 -21.93
N LEU A 131 -14.31 -18.06 -21.90
CA LEU A 131 -14.56 -17.34 -20.65
C LEU A 131 -15.98 -17.65 -20.16
N TRP A 132 -16.09 -18.07 -18.89
CA TRP A 132 -17.37 -18.33 -18.23
C TRP A 132 -17.99 -17.08 -17.58
N ILE A 133 -17.21 -16.00 -17.48
CA ILE A 133 -17.66 -14.74 -16.91
C ILE A 133 -18.35 -13.90 -17.99
N GLU A 134 -19.61 -13.54 -17.75
CA GLU A 134 -20.34 -12.61 -18.61
C GLU A 134 -19.74 -11.20 -18.53
N GLN A 135 -19.91 -10.41 -19.60
CA GLN A 135 -19.40 -9.05 -19.67
C GLN A 135 -19.99 -8.15 -18.57
N LYS A 136 -21.29 -8.29 -18.30
CA LYS A 136 -21.98 -7.54 -17.24
C LYS A 136 -21.42 -7.91 -15.87
N THR A 137 -21.21 -9.20 -15.61
CA THR A 137 -20.63 -9.70 -14.36
C THR A 137 -19.20 -9.21 -14.17
N PHE A 138 -18.38 -9.22 -15.23
CA PHE A 138 -17.02 -8.68 -15.19
C PHE A 138 -17.02 -7.17 -14.85
N CYS A 139 -17.88 -6.38 -15.49
CA CYS A 139 -17.95 -4.94 -15.25
C CYS A 139 -18.46 -4.56 -13.86
N ASN A 140 -19.25 -5.42 -13.23
CA ASN A 140 -19.68 -5.27 -11.84
C ASN A 140 -18.63 -5.77 -10.84
N ALA A 141 -17.92 -6.86 -11.16
CA ALA A 141 -16.87 -7.41 -10.32
C ALA A 141 -15.68 -6.44 -10.24
N PHE A 142 -15.27 -5.87 -11.36
CA PHE A 142 -14.21 -4.85 -11.43
C PHE A 142 -14.81 -3.48 -11.75
N PRO A 143 -15.39 -2.77 -10.77
CA PRO A 143 -16.14 -1.54 -11.04
C PRO A 143 -15.27 -0.37 -11.53
N PHE A 144 -13.96 -0.43 -11.28
CA PHE A 144 -12.96 0.53 -11.73
C PHE A 144 -11.97 -0.14 -12.70
N HIS A 145 -12.40 -0.30 -13.95
CA HIS A 145 -11.50 -0.70 -15.04
C HIS A 145 -11.81 0.07 -16.30
N ILE A 146 -10.84 0.15 -17.21
CA ILE A 146 -10.99 0.74 -18.55
C ILE A 146 -10.27 -0.14 -19.55
N VAL A 147 -10.92 -0.50 -20.65
CA VAL A 147 -10.28 -1.10 -21.83
C VAL A 147 -10.30 -0.08 -22.95
N PHE A 148 -9.16 0.17 -23.58
CA PHE A 148 -9.03 1.10 -24.69
C PHE A 148 -8.08 0.57 -25.77
N ASP A 149 -8.32 1.01 -27.00
CA ASP A 149 -7.52 0.60 -28.16
C ASP A 149 -6.27 1.45 -28.36
N GLU A 150 -5.53 1.18 -29.44
CA GLU A 150 -4.30 1.88 -29.80
C GLU A 150 -4.47 3.39 -30.01
N SER A 151 -5.68 3.81 -30.40
CA SER A 151 -6.05 5.22 -30.59
C SER A 151 -6.56 5.87 -29.30
N LEU A 152 -6.40 5.20 -28.16
CA LEU A 152 -6.92 5.60 -26.84
C LEU A 152 -8.44 5.69 -26.79
N ARG A 153 -9.16 5.02 -27.71
CA ARG A 153 -10.63 5.00 -27.68
C ARG A 153 -11.09 3.94 -26.71
N VAL A 154 -11.95 4.35 -25.78
CA VAL A 154 -12.51 3.46 -24.76
C VAL A 154 -13.46 2.46 -25.41
N LYS A 155 -13.22 1.16 -25.20
CA LYS A 155 -14.07 0.04 -25.64
C LYS A 155 -14.97 -0.46 -24.53
N GLN A 156 -14.45 -0.49 -23.30
CA GLN A 156 -15.15 -1.04 -22.14
C GLN A 156 -14.76 -0.21 -20.90
N ALA A 157 -15.69 -0.03 -19.98
CA ALA A 157 -15.43 0.61 -18.70
C ALA A 157 -16.24 -0.07 -17.60
N GLY A 158 -15.72 -0.08 -16.37
CA GLY A 158 -16.45 -0.56 -15.21
C GLY A 158 -17.65 0.30 -14.86
N VAL A 159 -18.58 -0.24 -14.09
CA VAL A 159 -19.85 0.45 -13.79
C VAL A 159 -19.62 1.72 -12.95
N ASN A 160 -18.80 1.63 -11.91
CA ASN A 160 -18.64 2.77 -11.00
C ASN A 160 -17.72 3.85 -11.58
N ILE A 161 -16.72 3.49 -12.39
CA ILE A 161 -15.92 4.52 -13.06
C ILE A 161 -16.78 5.36 -14.02
N GLN A 162 -17.79 4.76 -14.69
CA GLN A 162 -18.74 5.51 -15.52
C GLN A 162 -19.61 6.46 -14.70
N LYS A 163 -19.98 6.06 -13.46
CA LYS A 163 -20.72 6.93 -12.52
C LYS A 163 -19.93 8.19 -12.15
N TYR A 164 -18.61 8.09 -11.99
CA TYR A 164 -17.74 9.22 -11.62
C TYR A 164 -17.13 9.96 -12.82
N VAL A 165 -17.13 9.34 -13.99
CA VAL A 165 -16.65 9.94 -15.24
C VAL A 165 -17.66 9.62 -16.35
N PRO A 166 -18.81 10.35 -16.42
CA PRO A 166 -19.90 10.09 -17.34
C PRO A 166 -19.49 10.02 -18.81
N GLY A 167 -18.43 10.74 -19.20
CA GLY A 167 -17.90 10.69 -20.57
C GLY A 167 -17.44 9.30 -21.02
N LEU A 168 -17.19 8.37 -20.08
CA LEU A 168 -16.86 6.97 -20.37
C LEU A 168 -18.07 6.12 -20.76
N GLN A 169 -19.30 6.59 -20.56
CA GLN A 169 -20.50 5.89 -21.04
C GLN A 169 -20.56 5.85 -22.57
N ASN A 170 -19.94 6.82 -23.22
CA ASN A 170 -19.83 6.88 -24.67
C ASN A 170 -18.65 6.03 -25.15
N GLN A 171 -18.92 4.88 -25.76
CA GLN A 171 -17.92 3.91 -26.26
C GLN A 171 -17.04 4.40 -27.44
N LYS A 172 -17.01 5.70 -27.71
CA LYS A 172 -16.18 6.34 -28.75
C LYS A 172 -15.33 7.48 -28.22
N THR A 173 -15.36 7.71 -26.91
CA THR A 173 -14.60 8.76 -26.25
C THR A 173 -13.11 8.41 -26.21
N ARG A 174 -12.26 9.41 -26.39
CA ARG A 174 -10.82 9.26 -26.19
C ARG A 174 -10.44 9.42 -24.71
N LEU A 175 -9.55 8.55 -24.23
CA LEU A 175 -9.20 8.50 -22.82
C LEU A 175 -8.37 9.72 -22.36
N ASP A 176 -7.50 10.23 -23.22
CA ASP A 176 -6.62 11.39 -22.99
C ASP A 176 -7.37 12.71 -22.78
N GLU A 177 -8.60 12.80 -23.29
CA GLU A 177 -9.48 13.95 -23.08
C GLU A 177 -9.99 14.05 -21.65
N TYR A 178 -10.20 12.91 -20.97
CA TYR A 178 -10.78 12.84 -19.63
C TYR A 178 -9.72 12.60 -18.55
N PHE A 179 -8.59 12.00 -18.92
CA PHE A 179 -7.55 11.63 -18.00
C PHE A 179 -6.20 12.26 -18.35
N SER A 180 -5.39 12.48 -17.32
CA SER A 180 -3.97 12.81 -17.45
C SER A 180 -3.16 11.84 -16.62
N ILE A 181 -2.05 11.34 -17.15
CA ILE A 181 -1.14 10.47 -16.41
C ILE A 181 -0.32 11.32 -15.42
N ILE A 182 -0.45 11.04 -14.13
CA ILE A 182 0.35 11.67 -13.07
C ILE A 182 1.65 10.90 -12.84
N HIS A 183 1.56 9.57 -12.91
CA HIS A 183 2.68 8.68 -12.66
C HIS A 183 2.54 7.43 -13.53
N PRO A 184 3.63 6.97 -14.18
CA PRO A 184 4.86 7.72 -14.44
C PRO A 184 4.59 9.00 -15.26
N GLN A 185 5.47 10.00 -15.21
CA GLN A 185 5.29 11.25 -15.96
C GLN A 185 5.62 11.05 -17.44
N VAL A 186 4.69 10.45 -18.17
CA VAL A 186 4.83 10.11 -19.58
C VAL A 186 3.71 10.75 -20.41
N THR A 187 3.91 10.79 -21.72
CA THR A 187 2.86 11.15 -22.67
C THR A 187 1.76 10.08 -22.67
N PHE A 188 0.54 10.53 -22.91
CA PHE A 188 -0.62 9.63 -22.97
C PHE A 188 -0.69 9.03 -24.36
N ASP A 189 0.21 8.10 -24.65
CA ASP A 189 0.23 7.31 -25.89
C ASP A 189 0.59 5.86 -25.57
N ILE A 190 0.24 4.95 -26.47
CA ILE A 190 0.37 3.51 -26.24
C ILE A 190 1.82 3.07 -26.16
N PHE A 191 2.69 3.69 -26.95
CA PHE A 191 4.11 3.37 -26.98
C PHE A 191 4.76 3.69 -25.63
N SER A 192 4.51 4.89 -25.09
CA SER A 192 4.90 5.30 -23.75
C SER A 192 4.25 4.45 -22.66
N ILE A 193 2.98 4.08 -22.79
CA ILE A 193 2.34 3.18 -21.80
C ILE A 193 3.05 1.81 -21.78
N CYS A 194 3.31 1.21 -22.94
CA CYS A 194 3.97 -0.08 -23.05
C CYS A 194 5.42 -0.06 -22.52
N LYS A 195 6.14 1.05 -22.69
CA LYS A 195 7.48 1.24 -22.09
C LYS A 195 7.47 1.14 -20.56
N PHE A 196 6.36 1.53 -19.92
CA PHE A 196 6.21 1.54 -18.47
C PHE A 196 5.19 0.51 -17.96
N ILE A 197 4.93 -0.56 -18.71
CA ILE A 197 3.83 -1.50 -18.42
C ILE A 197 3.92 -2.20 -17.05
N ASN A 198 5.13 -2.42 -16.53
CA ASN A 198 5.35 -2.99 -15.19
C ASN A 198 5.44 -1.92 -14.09
N SER A 199 5.37 -0.64 -14.45
CA SER A 199 5.16 0.45 -13.50
C SER A 199 3.70 0.53 -13.12
N GLN A 200 3.45 1.00 -11.91
CA GLN A 200 2.11 1.39 -11.53
C GLN A 200 1.72 2.71 -12.20
N PHE A 201 0.49 2.81 -12.68
CA PHE A 201 -0.06 4.02 -13.28
C PHE A 201 -1.02 4.73 -12.33
N VAL A 202 -0.91 6.06 -12.28
CA VAL A 202 -1.87 6.92 -11.59
C VAL A 202 -2.47 7.90 -12.59
N LEU A 203 -3.76 7.75 -12.88
CA LEU A 203 -4.52 8.66 -13.73
C LEU A 203 -5.27 9.69 -12.88
N LYS A 204 -5.26 10.95 -13.30
CA LYS A 204 -6.09 12.03 -12.75
C LYS A 204 -7.23 12.29 -13.71
N VAL A 205 -8.45 12.43 -13.20
CA VAL A 205 -9.56 12.98 -13.98
C VAL A 205 -9.35 14.49 -14.20
N ARG A 206 -9.54 14.94 -15.44
CA ARG A 206 -9.52 16.35 -15.84
C ARG A 206 -10.83 17.03 -15.43
N ARG A 207 -10.74 18.13 -14.68
CA ARG A 207 -11.91 18.81 -14.11
C ARG A 207 -12.72 19.53 -15.18
N GLU A 208 -12.07 19.93 -16.26
CA GLU A 208 -12.64 20.71 -17.36
C GLU A 208 -13.71 19.91 -18.12
N ARG A 209 -13.61 18.58 -18.10
CA ARG A 209 -14.56 17.65 -18.73
C ARG A 209 -15.67 17.16 -17.80
N MET A 210 -15.67 17.56 -16.52
CA MET A 210 -16.66 17.10 -15.54
C MET A 210 -17.90 18.01 -15.52
N PRO A 211 -19.08 17.48 -15.17
CA PRO A 211 -20.28 18.28 -14.94
C PRO A 211 -20.04 19.42 -13.93
N GLU A 212 -20.73 20.55 -14.10
CA GLU A 212 -20.53 21.76 -13.28
C GLU A 212 -20.66 21.48 -11.78
N ALA A 213 -21.63 20.63 -11.40
CA ALA A 213 -21.86 20.21 -10.02
C ALA A 213 -20.64 19.53 -9.36
N TRP A 214 -19.69 19.03 -10.14
CA TRP A 214 -18.52 18.30 -9.67
C TRP A 214 -17.21 19.09 -9.81
N LYS A 215 -17.24 20.25 -10.46
CA LYS A 215 -16.03 21.09 -10.61
C LYS A 215 -15.49 21.60 -9.27
N SER A 216 -16.36 21.75 -8.27
CA SER A 216 -15.98 22.10 -6.89
C SER A 216 -15.32 20.94 -6.13
N GLN A 217 -15.45 19.69 -6.60
CA GLN A 217 -14.91 18.52 -5.93
C GLN A 217 -13.40 18.34 -6.18
N PRO A 218 -12.68 17.65 -5.26
CA PRO A 218 -11.33 17.18 -5.54
C PRO A 218 -11.31 16.30 -6.80
N ALA A 219 -10.25 16.45 -7.61
CA ALA A 219 -10.11 15.65 -8.82
C ALA A 219 -9.81 14.18 -8.46
N LEU A 220 -10.67 13.27 -8.92
CA LEU A 220 -10.51 11.84 -8.70
C LEU A 220 -9.17 11.35 -9.29
N LYS A 221 -8.44 10.57 -8.49
CA LYS A 221 -7.22 9.89 -8.91
C LYS A 221 -7.46 8.39 -8.87
N LEU A 222 -7.09 7.70 -9.93
CA LEU A 222 -7.15 6.26 -10.03
C LEU A 222 -5.74 5.71 -10.03
N ARG A 223 -5.48 4.67 -9.25
CA ARG A 223 -4.19 3.98 -9.14
C ARG A 223 -4.39 2.55 -9.62
N GLY A 224 -3.55 2.07 -10.50
CA GLY A 224 -3.76 0.76 -11.12
C GLY A 224 -2.61 0.30 -11.97
N GLN A 225 -2.78 -0.86 -12.61
CA GLN A 225 -1.82 -1.42 -13.56
C GLN A 225 -2.44 -1.47 -14.94
N MET A 226 -1.61 -1.20 -15.95
CA MET A 226 -1.97 -1.38 -17.36
C MET A 226 -1.45 -2.73 -17.83
N ILE A 227 -2.25 -3.47 -18.59
CA ILE A 227 -1.89 -4.75 -19.16
C ILE A 227 -2.20 -4.69 -20.66
N TRP A 228 -1.20 -4.99 -21.48
CA TRP A 228 -1.34 -5.05 -22.93
C TRP A 228 -1.93 -6.40 -23.34
N MET A 229 -3.03 -6.40 -24.08
CA MET A 229 -3.71 -7.58 -24.59
C MET A 229 -3.44 -7.72 -26.09
N GLU A 230 -2.59 -8.68 -26.46
CA GLU A 230 -2.10 -8.81 -27.84
C GLU A 230 -3.20 -9.10 -28.85
N SER A 231 -4.03 -10.12 -28.57
CA SER A 231 -5.06 -10.58 -29.50
C SER A 231 -6.10 -9.51 -29.84
N ALA A 232 -6.34 -8.57 -28.92
CA ALA A 232 -7.33 -7.50 -29.08
C ALA A 232 -6.70 -6.15 -29.45
N ARG A 233 -5.36 -6.03 -29.46
CA ARG A 233 -4.62 -4.75 -29.59
C ARG A 233 -5.19 -3.65 -28.69
N CYS A 234 -5.46 -4.02 -27.44
CA CYS A 234 -6.06 -3.15 -26.44
C CYS A 234 -5.25 -3.17 -25.14
N VAL A 235 -5.33 -2.09 -24.39
CA VAL A 235 -4.83 -2.02 -23.01
C VAL A 235 -6.02 -2.12 -22.06
N ILE A 236 -5.90 -2.98 -21.06
CA ILE A 236 -6.77 -2.93 -19.88
C ILE A 236 -6.06 -2.21 -18.74
N TYR A 237 -6.70 -1.20 -18.18
CA TYR A 237 -6.30 -0.52 -16.96
C TYR A 237 -7.20 -1.00 -15.81
N LEU A 238 -6.66 -1.88 -14.97
CA LEU A 238 -7.29 -2.32 -13.73
C LEU A 238 -6.86 -1.38 -12.61
N CYS A 239 -7.82 -0.70 -11.99
CA CYS A 239 -7.50 0.38 -11.07
C CYS A 239 -8.44 0.46 -9.87
N SER A 240 -8.02 1.24 -8.89
CA SER A 240 -8.76 1.54 -7.68
C SER A 240 -8.68 3.04 -7.42
N PRO A 241 -9.73 3.66 -6.85
CA PRO A 241 -9.70 5.06 -6.47
C PRO A 241 -8.64 5.28 -5.38
N LYS A 242 -7.76 6.27 -5.58
CA LYS A 242 -6.69 6.58 -4.64
C LYS A 242 -7.26 7.39 -3.47
N LEU A 243 -7.80 6.69 -2.48
CA LEU A 243 -8.44 7.24 -1.29
C LEU A 243 -7.85 6.58 -0.03
N ARG A 244 -7.73 7.33 1.06
CA ARG A 244 -7.15 6.83 2.34
C ARG A 244 -8.07 6.96 3.54
N SER A 245 -9.14 7.74 3.46
CA SER A 245 -9.99 8.04 4.61
C SER A 245 -11.47 8.15 4.21
N LEU A 246 -12.37 7.97 5.18
CA LEU A 246 -13.80 8.20 4.99
C LEU A 246 -14.12 9.65 4.61
N ARG A 247 -13.33 10.62 5.12
CA ARG A 247 -13.45 12.04 4.75
C ARG A 247 -13.13 12.28 3.28
N GLU A 248 -12.12 11.59 2.73
CA GLU A 248 -11.81 11.67 1.30
C GLU A 248 -12.90 11.04 0.44
N LEU A 249 -13.51 9.92 0.89
CA LEU A 249 -14.67 9.32 0.21
C LEU A 249 -15.85 10.31 0.15
N GLU A 250 -16.17 10.94 1.28
CA GLU A 250 -17.24 11.95 1.38
C GLU A 250 -16.96 13.15 0.47
N ALA A 251 -15.73 13.66 0.45
CA ALA A 251 -15.32 14.77 -0.41
C ALA A 251 -15.50 14.48 -1.91
N HIS A 252 -15.35 13.22 -2.33
CA HIS A 252 -15.59 12.76 -3.71
C HIS A 252 -17.02 12.24 -3.92
N ARG A 253 -17.91 12.35 -2.92
CA ARG A 253 -19.27 11.80 -2.93
C ARG A 253 -19.32 10.32 -3.38
N MET A 254 -18.32 9.56 -2.93
CA MET A 254 -18.18 8.14 -3.23
C MET A 254 -18.60 7.30 -2.03
N HIS A 255 -19.34 6.21 -2.26
CA HIS A 255 -19.73 5.31 -1.20
C HIS A 255 -18.72 4.17 -1.08
N LEU A 256 -18.63 3.59 0.12
CA LEU A 256 -17.80 2.41 0.35
C LEU A 256 -18.27 1.21 -0.49
N SER A 257 -19.57 1.13 -0.80
CA SER A 257 -20.15 0.11 -1.69
C SER A 257 -19.73 0.26 -3.15
N ASP A 258 -19.28 1.45 -3.56
CA ASP A 258 -18.77 1.68 -4.90
C ASP A 258 -17.36 1.06 -5.08
N ILE A 259 -16.66 0.71 -4.00
CA ILE A 259 -15.39 -0.02 -4.03
C ILE A 259 -15.66 -1.52 -3.88
N ALA A 260 -15.08 -2.32 -4.78
CA ALA A 260 -15.27 -3.78 -4.76
C ALA A 260 -14.79 -4.39 -3.42
N PRO A 261 -15.46 -5.44 -2.92
CA PRO A 261 -15.10 -6.04 -1.63
C PRO A 261 -13.72 -6.71 -1.63
N HIS A 262 -13.24 -7.18 -2.79
CA HIS A 262 -11.90 -7.76 -2.92
C HIS A 262 -10.81 -6.71 -3.18
N ASP A 263 -11.17 -5.44 -3.31
CA ASP A 263 -10.22 -4.35 -3.48
C ASP A 263 -9.64 -3.97 -2.12
N THR A 264 -8.32 -4.09 -1.99
CA THR A 264 -7.57 -3.79 -0.76
C THR A 264 -7.71 -2.33 -0.31
N THR A 265 -8.09 -1.42 -1.20
CA THR A 265 -8.38 -0.02 -0.87
C THR A 265 -9.52 0.09 0.15
N ARG A 266 -10.53 -0.77 0.03
CA ARG A 266 -11.68 -0.79 0.95
C ARG A 266 -11.22 -1.12 2.37
N ASP A 267 -10.43 -2.17 2.51
CA ASP A 267 -9.90 -2.61 3.81
C ASP A 267 -8.94 -1.57 4.39
N LEU A 268 -8.10 -0.96 3.55
CA LEU A 268 -7.17 0.09 3.97
C LEU A 268 -7.91 1.29 4.59
N ILE A 269 -9.03 1.72 4.00
CA ILE A 269 -9.82 2.83 4.52
C ILE A 269 -10.42 2.48 5.88
N LEU A 270 -10.96 1.26 6.01
CA LEU A 270 -11.57 0.78 7.26
C LEU A 270 -10.52 0.64 8.38
N LEU A 271 -9.37 0.04 8.08
CA LEU A 271 -8.26 -0.09 9.01
C LEU A 271 -7.72 1.26 9.46
N ASN A 272 -7.63 2.24 8.56
CA ASN A 272 -7.21 3.58 8.92
C ASN A 272 -8.23 4.24 9.86
N GLN A 273 -9.54 4.05 9.62
CA GLN A 273 -10.57 4.59 10.50
C GLN A 273 -10.52 3.94 11.90
N GLN A 274 -10.36 2.62 11.96
CA GLN A 274 -10.19 1.89 13.23
C GLN A 274 -8.98 2.43 14.00
N ARG A 275 -7.83 2.56 13.33
CA ARG A 275 -6.61 3.10 13.92
C ARG A 275 -6.83 4.51 14.49
N LEU A 276 -7.53 5.39 13.77
CA LEU A 276 -7.81 6.74 14.25
C LEU A 276 -8.71 6.74 15.51
N ALA A 277 -9.70 5.84 15.57
CA ALA A 277 -10.55 5.68 16.74
C ALA A 277 -9.78 5.16 17.96
N GLU A 278 -8.88 4.18 17.77
CA GLU A 278 -8.01 3.66 18.82
C GLU A 278 -7.08 4.75 19.39
N ILE A 279 -6.49 5.57 18.51
CA ILE A 279 -5.64 6.70 18.92
C ILE A 279 -6.45 7.71 19.75
N GLU A 280 -7.67 8.06 19.31
CA GLU A 280 -8.51 9.00 20.04
C GLU A 280 -8.90 8.45 21.42
N LEU A 281 -9.27 7.16 21.51
CA LEU A 281 -9.57 6.52 22.78
C LEU A 281 -8.35 6.50 23.71
N SER A 282 -7.16 6.20 23.19
CA SER A 282 -5.91 6.23 23.95
C SER A 282 -5.65 7.63 24.52
N ASN A 283 -5.83 8.68 23.71
CA ASN A 283 -5.66 10.06 24.15
C ASN A 283 -6.64 10.44 25.26
N GLN A 284 -7.89 9.99 25.18
CA GLN A 284 -8.89 10.24 26.23
C GLN A 284 -8.53 9.52 27.53
N LEU A 285 -8.04 8.28 27.44
CA LEU A 285 -7.58 7.51 28.59
C LEU A 285 -6.39 8.18 29.28
N GLU A 286 -5.44 8.70 28.51
CA GLU A 286 -4.29 9.45 29.06
C GLU A 286 -4.73 10.71 29.79
N ARG A 287 -5.64 11.51 29.21
CA ARG A 287 -6.19 12.70 29.88
C ARG A 287 -6.87 12.34 31.20
N LYS A 288 -7.71 11.30 31.21
CA LYS A 288 -8.39 10.83 32.44
C LYS A 288 -7.43 10.28 33.49
N LYS A 289 -6.38 9.58 33.07
CA LYS A 289 -5.33 9.10 33.98
C LYS A 289 -4.61 10.26 34.65
N GLU A 290 -4.32 11.33 33.91
CA GLU A 290 -3.69 12.53 34.47
C GLU A 290 -4.62 13.30 35.40
N GLU A 291 -5.89 13.48 35.03
CA GLU A 291 -6.90 14.06 35.92
C GLU A 291 -7.01 13.29 37.25
N LEU A 292 -7.05 11.95 37.18
CA LEU A 292 -7.06 11.08 38.37
C LEU A 292 -5.79 11.21 39.20
N ARG A 293 -4.62 11.34 38.56
CA ARG A 293 -3.33 11.54 39.25
C ARG A 293 -3.35 12.84 40.05
N VAL A 294 -3.83 13.92 39.45
CA VAL A 294 -3.96 15.24 40.10
C VAL A 294 -4.96 15.18 41.26
N LEU A 295 -6.15 14.63 41.04
CA LEU A 295 -7.16 14.47 42.10
C LEU A 295 -6.66 13.63 43.28
N SER A 296 -5.93 12.54 43.01
CA SER A 296 -5.33 11.71 44.05
C SER A 296 -4.31 12.49 44.90
N GLN A 297 -3.55 13.39 44.29
CA GLN A 297 -2.60 14.24 45.02
C GLN A 297 -3.32 15.26 45.89
N HIS A 298 -4.36 15.92 45.37
CA HIS A 298 -5.18 16.85 46.15
C HIS A 298 -5.85 16.15 47.33
N LEU A 299 -6.43 14.97 47.12
CA LEU A 299 -7.04 14.16 48.18
C LEU A 299 -6.02 13.79 49.27
N ALA A 300 -4.78 13.45 48.91
CA ALA A 300 -3.72 13.17 49.88
C ALA A 300 -3.35 14.42 50.70
N ILE A 301 -3.29 15.59 50.08
CA ILE A 301 -3.03 16.87 50.76
C ILE A 301 -4.16 17.23 51.72
N GLU A 302 -5.42 17.12 51.29
CA GLU A 302 -6.59 17.39 52.13
C GLU A 302 -6.67 16.41 53.29
N LYS A 303 -6.46 15.12 53.04
CA LYS A 303 -6.39 14.09 54.09
C LYS A 303 -5.36 14.45 55.15
N LYS A 304 -4.15 14.87 54.73
CA LYS A 304 -3.10 15.31 55.67
C LYS A 304 -3.54 16.53 56.48
N LYS A 305 -4.20 17.52 55.88
CA LYS A 305 -4.74 18.70 56.59
C LYS A 305 -5.79 18.30 57.63
N THR A 306 -6.74 17.44 57.26
CA THR A 306 -7.76 16.94 58.21
C THR A 306 -7.16 16.12 59.34
N GLU A 307 -6.14 15.30 59.07
CA GLU A 307 -5.41 14.57 60.10
C GLU A 307 -4.72 15.53 61.08
N THR A 308 -3.98 16.53 60.58
CA THR A 308 -3.35 17.54 61.45
C THR A 308 -4.35 18.25 62.35
N LEU A 309 -5.52 18.62 61.81
CA LEU A 309 -6.60 19.23 62.61
C LEU A 309 -7.13 18.27 63.68
N LEU A 310 -7.31 16.98 63.37
CA LEU A 310 -7.78 15.98 64.32
C LEU A 310 -6.85 15.86 65.54
N TYR A 311 -5.54 15.81 65.32
CA TYR A 311 -4.54 15.75 66.41
C TYR A 311 -4.37 17.06 67.17
N ALA A 312 -4.71 18.21 66.57
CA ALA A 312 -4.69 19.50 67.29
C ALA A 312 -5.89 19.65 68.26
N MET A 313 -6.99 18.95 68.00
CA MET A 313 -8.26 19.09 68.75
C MET A 313 -8.44 18.02 69.83
N LEU A 314 -7.79 16.86 69.69
CA LEU A 314 -7.99 15.68 70.54
C LEU A 314 -6.65 15.10 71.00
N PRO A 315 -6.58 14.47 72.20
CA PRO A 315 -5.41 13.71 72.62
C PRO A 315 -5.06 12.60 71.62
N GLU A 316 -3.76 12.35 71.42
CA GLU A 316 -3.25 11.43 70.37
C GLU A 316 -3.93 10.05 70.37
N HIS A 317 -4.19 9.48 71.56
CA HIS A 317 -4.82 8.17 71.67
C HIS A 317 -6.25 8.14 71.11
N VAL A 318 -7.03 9.22 71.30
CA VAL A 318 -8.41 9.34 70.79
C VAL A 318 -8.39 9.59 69.28
N ALA A 319 -7.50 10.48 68.81
CA ALA A 319 -7.34 10.80 67.40
C ALA A 319 -6.93 9.57 66.57
N ASN A 320 -6.00 8.75 67.06
CA ASN A 320 -5.59 7.50 66.41
C ASN A 320 -6.76 6.51 66.27
N GLN A 321 -7.56 6.33 67.34
CA GLN A 321 -8.73 5.44 67.30
C GLN A 321 -9.78 5.93 66.30
N LEU A 322 -10.05 7.24 66.24
CA LEU A 322 -11.00 7.82 65.28
C LEU A 322 -10.49 7.75 63.83
N LYS A 323 -9.19 7.96 63.60
CA LYS A 323 -8.55 7.83 62.28
C LYS A 323 -8.67 6.40 61.73
N GLU A 324 -8.63 5.39 62.60
CA GLU A 324 -8.85 3.98 62.26
C GLU A 324 -10.34 3.61 62.12
N GLY A 325 -11.26 4.57 62.31
CA GLY A 325 -12.71 4.35 62.21
C GLY A 325 -13.33 3.65 63.41
N LYS A 326 -12.62 3.54 64.54
CA LYS A 326 -13.12 2.92 65.78
C LYS A 326 -13.95 3.93 66.57
N LYS A 327 -15.06 3.48 67.16
CA LYS A 327 -15.89 4.31 68.05
C LYS A 327 -15.25 4.42 69.43
N VAL A 328 -15.12 5.63 69.95
CA VAL A 328 -14.54 5.89 71.27
C VAL A 328 -15.66 6.00 72.31
N ALA A 329 -15.56 5.25 73.41
CA ALA A 329 -16.52 5.32 74.51
C ALA A 329 -16.27 6.57 75.38
N ALA A 330 -17.33 7.23 75.85
CA ALA A 330 -17.21 8.38 76.74
C ALA A 330 -16.69 7.94 78.13
N GLY A 331 -15.40 8.17 78.39
CA GLY A 331 -14.81 7.95 79.71
C GLY A 331 -15.23 9.01 80.73
N LYS A 332 -15.55 8.60 81.97
CA LYS A 332 -15.65 9.50 83.13
C LYS A 332 -14.24 9.96 83.50
N ALA A 333 -14.11 11.26 83.79
CA ALA A 333 -12.92 11.98 84.28
C ALA A 333 -11.83 12.30 83.23
N PHE A 334 -11.93 13.50 82.64
CA PHE A 334 -10.73 14.24 82.26
C PHE A 334 -9.97 14.60 83.55
N PRO A 335 -8.63 14.40 83.65
CA PRO A 335 -7.87 14.97 84.76
C PRO A 335 -7.94 16.51 84.71
N PRO A 336 -7.90 17.21 85.86
CA PRO A 336 -8.06 18.66 85.90
C PRO A 336 -6.91 19.34 85.17
N LEU A 337 -7.18 19.83 83.95
CA LEU A 337 -6.28 20.67 83.19
C LEU A 337 -6.32 22.09 83.79
N HIS A 338 -5.48 22.37 84.78
CA HIS A 338 -5.16 23.75 85.14
C HIS A 338 -4.47 24.41 83.93
N GLY A 339 -5.18 25.34 83.28
CA GLY A 339 -4.58 26.25 82.29
C GLY A 339 -4.92 26.01 80.81
N CYS A 340 -5.84 25.11 80.44
CA CYS A 340 -6.26 24.96 79.04
C CYS A 340 -7.48 25.84 78.68
N PRO A 341 -7.43 26.68 77.62
CA PRO A 341 -8.55 27.56 77.21
C PRO A 341 -9.78 26.81 76.65
N TRP A 342 -9.74 25.48 76.57
CA TRP A 342 -10.71 24.65 75.87
C TRP A 342 -11.72 23.95 76.80
N ALA A 343 -11.64 24.19 78.12
CA ALA A 343 -12.58 23.66 79.11
C ALA A 343 -14.05 24.10 78.88
N ARG A 344 -14.30 25.04 77.97
CA ARG A 344 -15.65 25.55 77.64
C ARG A 344 -16.38 24.84 76.50
N VAL A 345 -15.73 23.97 75.72
CA VAL A 345 -16.37 23.36 74.53
C VAL A 345 -17.10 22.03 74.85
N ALA A 346 -16.89 21.46 76.05
CA ALA A 346 -17.42 20.15 76.44
C ALA A 346 -18.92 20.10 76.82
N VAL A 347 -19.74 21.10 76.46
CA VAL A 347 -21.17 21.14 76.82
C VAL A 347 -22.11 20.91 75.62
N CYS A 348 -21.67 20.97 74.37
CA CYS A 348 -22.59 20.95 73.22
C CYS A 348 -22.81 19.60 72.50
N LEU A 349 -22.39 18.45 73.06
CA LEU A 349 -22.69 17.12 72.48
C LEU A 349 -23.38 16.17 73.48
N ARG A 350 -24.28 16.71 74.30
CA ARG A 350 -25.39 15.95 74.89
C ARG A 350 -26.69 16.65 74.52
N GLY A 351 -27.32 16.14 73.47
CA GLY A 351 -28.58 16.58 72.90
C GLY A 351 -28.85 15.71 71.68
#